data_AF-A0A1A9C1A0-F1
#
_entry.id   AF-A0A1A9C1A0-F1
#
_cell.length_a   1.000
_cell.length_b   1.000
_cell.length_c   1.000
_cell.angle_alpha   90.00
_cell.angle_beta   90.00
_cell.angle_gamma   90.00
#
_symmetry.space_group_name_H-M   'P 1'
#
loop_
_entity.id
_entity.type
_entity.pdbx_description
1 polymer ?
#
loop_
_entity_poly.entity_id
_entity_poly.type
_entity_poly.pdbx_seq_one_letter_code
_entity_poly.pdbx_strand_id
1 'polypeptide(L)' 'MGLLNWTSSQHYDHSGDCPCTLCGKPTPLRSHDGEPVHKVCAEEWNDAHPGASRFHSDPPRKTRKDGAR' A
#
# COMPACT_ATOMS: atom_id res chain seq x y z
N MET A 1 2.58 -1.57 15.09
CA MET A 1 2.64 -1.80 13.63
C MET A 1 1.32 -2.37 13.16
N GLY A 2 0.62 -1.69 12.26
CA GLY A 2 -0.55 -2.28 11.59
C GLY A 2 -0.07 -3.11 10.41
N LEU A 3 -0.41 -4.40 10.37
CA LEU A 3 -0.15 -5.21 9.17
C LEU A 3 -0.90 -4.61 7.98
N LEU A 4 -0.18 -4.39 6.89
CA LEU A 4 -0.75 -3.89 5.66
C LEU A 4 -1.61 -4.98 5.02
N ASN A 5 -2.89 -4.70 4.83
CA ASN A 5 -3.83 -5.63 4.20
C ASN A 5 -3.89 -5.43 2.67
N TRP A 6 -2.94 -5.99 1.94
CA TRP A 6 -2.91 -5.96 0.46
C TRP A 6 -3.64 -7.14 -0.20
N THR A 7 -4.68 -7.65 0.45
CA THR A 7 -5.47 -8.77 -0.10
C THR A 7 -6.40 -8.34 -1.25
N SER A 8 -6.59 -7.03 -1.47
CA SER A 8 -7.36 -6.52 -2.60
C SER A 8 -6.59 -6.68 -3.91
N SER A 9 -7.27 -7.15 -4.96
CA SER A 9 -6.73 -7.24 -6.31
C SER A 9 -6.29 -5.89 -6.89
N GLN A 10 -6.76 -4.77 -6.33
CA GLN A 10 -6.31 -3.42 -6.72
C GLN A 10 -4.82 -3.17 -6.47
N HIS A 11 -4.21 -3.91 -5.56
CA HIS A 11 -2.77 -3.86 -5.32
C HIS A 11 -1.97 -4.78 -6.23
N TYR A 12 -2.62 -5.63 -7.01
CA TYR A 12 -1.94 -6.57 -7.88
C TYR A 12 -2.03 -6.06 -9.33
N ASP A 13 -0.88 -5.65 -9.86
CA ASP A 13 -0.75 -5.22 -11.23
C ASP A 13 -0.45 -6.42 -12.14
N HIS A 14 -1.46 -6.83 -12.89
CA HIS A 14 -1.36 -7.91 -13.87
C HIS A 14 -0.65 -7.50 -15.16
N SER A 15 -0.33 -6.21 -15.36
CA SER A 15 0.33 -5.72 -16.58
C SER A 15 1.83 -6.05 -16.62
N GLY A 16 2.45 -6.32 -15.47
CA GLY A 16 3.84 -6.78 -15.38
C GLY A 16 4.52 -6.44 -14.06
N ASP A 17 5.65 -7.11 -13.82
CA ASP A 17 6.49 -6.82 -12.66
C ASP A 17 7.25 -5.50 -12.84
N CYS A 18 7.19 -4.63 -11.84
CA CYS A 18 8.02 -3.42 -11.77
C CYS A 18 9.01 -3.53 -10.62
N PRO A 19 10.18 -2.87 -10.70
CA PRO A 19 11.15 -2.90 -9.61
C PRO A 19 10.58 -2.21 -8.37
N CYS A 20 10.64 -2.90 -7.22
CA CYS A 20 10.26 -2.35 -5.93
C CYS A 20 11.11 -1.11 -5.61
N THR A 21 10.46 0.00 -5.25
CA THR A 21 11.15 1.26 -4.94
C THR A 21 12.08 1.20 -3.73
N LEU A 22 11.92 0.19 -2.87
CA LEU A 22 12.73 0.00 -1.67
C LEU A 22 13.89 -0.99 -1.87
N CYS A 23 13.64 -2.13 -2.51
CA CYS A 23 14.65 -3.20 -2.64
C CYS A 23 15.10 -3.48 -4.09
N GLY A 24 14.49 -2.83 -5.09
CA GLY A 24 14.82 -2.96 -6.51
C GLY A 24 14.38 -4.26 -7.19
N LYS A 25 13.89 -5.25 -6.42
CA LYS A 25 13.46 -6.55 -6.97
C LYS A 25 12.10 -6.43 -7.68
N PRO A 26 11.83 -7.24 -8.72
CA PRO A 26 10.54 -7.24 -9.40
C PRO A 26 9.41 -7.54 -8.42
N THR A 27 8.33 -6.78 -8.52
CA THR A 27 7.09 -6.96 -7.77
C THR A 27 5.88 -6.73 -8.68
N PRO A 28 4.87 -7.61 -8.65
CA PRO A 28 3.57 -7.34 -9.24
C PRO A 28 2.72 -6.47 -8.31
N LEU A 29 3.19 -6.21 -7.09
CA LEU A 29 2.44 -5.56 -6.03
C LEU A 29 2.63 -4.04 -6.08
N ARG A 30 1.55 -3.31 -5.80
CA ARG A 30 1.46 -1.86 -5.84
C ARG A 30 0.88 -1.34 -4.52
N SER A 31 1.45 -0.25 -4.01
CA SER A 31 0.80 0.51 -2.94
C SER A 31 -0.53 1.08 -3.41
N HIS A 32 -1.32 1.62 -2.48
CA HIS A 32 -2.55 2.32 -2.86
C HIS A 32 -2.32 3.49 -3.83
N ASP A 33 -1.19 4.19 -3.74
CA ASP A 33 -0.77 5.25 -4.67
C ASP A 33 -0.27 4.72 -6.03
N GLY A 34 -0.22 3.39 -6.22
CA GLY A 34 0.28 2.77 -7.44
C GLY A 34 1.80 2.61 -7.50
N GLU A 35 2.53 2.92 -6.42
CA GLU A 35 3.98 2.72 -6.39
C GLU A 35 4.31 1.22 -6.31
N PRO A 36 5.27 0.71 -7.11
CA PRO A 36 5.71 -0.68 -7.02
C PRO A 36 6.50 -0.92 -5.73
N VAL A 37 5.97 -1.77 -4.85
CA VAL A 37 6.60 -2.09 -3.57
C VAL A 37 6.14 -3.48 -3.10
N HIS A 38 6.99 -4.27 -2.43
CA HIS A 38 6.55 -5.50 -1.78
C HIS A 38 5.84 -5.21 -0.47
N LYS A 39 4.91 -6.09 -0.06
CA LYS A 39 4.16 -5.92 1.20
C LYS A 39 5.09 -5.75 2.38
N VAL A 40 6.07 -6.65 2.48
CA VAL A 40 7.02 -6.66 3.59
C VAL A 40 7.90 -5.40 3.58
N CYS A 41 8.37 -4.96 2.42
CA CYS A 41 9.17 -3.73 2.32
C CYS A 41 8.36 -2.49 2.75
N ALA A 42 7.08 -2.41 2.38
CA ALA A 42 6.21 -1.34 2.84
C ALA A 42 5.94 -1.40 4.35
N GLU A 43 5.75 -2.60 4.92
CA GLU A 43 5.58 -2.80 6.36
C GLU A 43 6.84 -2.39 7.14
N GLU A 44 8.02 -2.82 6.69
CA GLU A 44 9.32 -2.44 7.28
C GLU A 44 9.55 -0.92 7.20
N TRP A 45 9.22 -0.30 6.06
CA TRP A 45 9.37 1.14 5.91
C TRP A 45 8.42 1.91 6.83
N ASN A 46 7.16 1.49 6.95
CA ASN A 46 6.17 2.12 7.83
C ASN A 46 6.53 1.97 9.32
N ASP A 47 7.19 0.87 9.70
CA ASP A 47 7.71 0.72 11.05
C ASP A 47 8.86 1.66 11.36
N ALA A 48 9.78 1.83 10.40
CA ALA A 48 10.87 2.78 10.52
C ALA A 48 10.41 4.25 10.49
N HIS A 49 9.21 4.53 9.95
CA HIS A 49 8.66 5.89 9.78
C HIS A 49 7.25 6.03 10.39
N PRO A 50 7.11 5.93 11.72
CA PRO A 50 5.82 6.07 12.38
C PRO A 50 5.29 7.50 12.22
N GLY A 51 4.40 7.72 11.26
CA GLY A 51 3.81 9.03 10.95
C GLY A 51 3.86 9.42 9.48
N ALA A 52 4.60 8.67 8.66
CA ALA A 52 4.58 8.88 7.23
C ALA A 52 3.40 8.14 6.58
N SER A 53 2.78 8.79 5.59
CA SER A 53 1.59 8.25 4.93
C SER A 53 1.88 7.49 3.62
N ARG A 54 3.08 6.93 3.49
CA ARG A 54 3.54 6.27 2.26
C ARG A 54 3.23 4.77 2.31
N PHE A 55 3.02 4.15 1.16
CA PHE A 55 2.83 2.70 1.03
C PHE A 55 1.66 2.12 1.88
N HIS A 56 0.49 2.75 1.84
CA HIS A 56 -0.70 2.22 2.52
C HIS A 56 -1.46 1.18 1.70
N SER A 57 -2.23 0.35 2.42
CA SER A 57 -3.12 -0.67 1.84
C SER A 57 -4.48 -0.13 1.47
N ASP A 58 -5.11 0.63 2.35
CA ASP A 58 -6.43 1.20 2.12
C ASP A 58 -6.39 2.57 2.78
N PRO A 59 -6.87 3.65 2.13
CA PRO A 59 -7.19 4.85 2.87
C PRO A 59 -8.23 4.42 3.91
N PRO A 60 -8.13 4.86 5.19
CA PRO A 60 -9.16 4.54 6.16
C PRO A 60 -10.50 4.89 5.53
N ARG A 61 -11.43 3.91 5.45
CA ARG A 61 -12.76 4.14 4.89
C ARG A 61 -13.23 5.47 5.44
N LYS A 62 -13.31 6.47 4.57
CA LYS A 62 -13.91 7.76 4.88
C LYS A 62 -15.28 7.41 5.41
N THR A 63 -15.41 7.46 6.75
CA THR A 63 -16.70 7.33 7.42
C THR A 63 -17.57 8.34 6.71
N ARG A 64 -18.56 7.85 5.95
CA ARG A 64 -19.57 8.72 5.38
C ARG A 64 -20.23 9.31 6.62
N LYS A 65 -19.85 10.54 6.95
CA LYS A 65 -20.50 11.31 7.99
C LYS A 65 -21.96 11.36 7.57
N ASP A 66 -22.76 10.63 8.32
CA ASP A 66 -24.22 10.71 8.34
C ASP A 66 -24.61 12.20 8.32
N GLY A 67 -25.46 12.58 7.37
CA GLY A 67 -25.63 13.99 7.05
C GLY A 67 -26.73 14.27 6.03
N ALA A 68 -27.95 13.88 6.39
CA ALA A 68 -29.20 14.62 6.20
C ALA A 68 -29.48 15.34 4.86
N ARG A 69 -30.52 14.88 4.16
CA ARG A 69 -31.69 15.71 3.82
C ARG A 69 -32.86 14.86 3.32
#